data_AF-A0A0S4WF14-F1
#
_entry.id   AF-A0A0S4WF14-F1
#
_cell.length_a   1.000
_cell.length_b   1.000
_cell.length_c   1.000
_cell.angle_alpha   90.00
_cell.angle_beta   90.00
_cell.angle_gamma   90.00
#
_symmetry.space_group_name_H-M   'P 1'
#
loop_
_entity.id
_entity.type
_entity.pdbx_description
1 polymer ?
#
loop_
_entity_poly.entity_id
_entity_poly.type
_entity_poly.pdbx_seq_one_letter_code
_entity_poly.pdbx_strand_id
1 'polypeptide(L)'
;MPTCWRTRYSLEENIGMDNWAQRETQDSAGRRGRETYSARTRTLKAFFDIIRKRADCEMDAAEIDEEMANTRTSESGGKPFNAADDRKAHGLNGKTCGRVTLYSCPHDQVISATTVRGIGWRGMNDAEVKATGGEGVFTQRVFASGFTVGQWNGDKPPVYDTWKDDWRYGKGETSGFWYPRSPTAKFGLVRALSGNETVWGTVATTAAAPVLYIVTFATSALNMMRVNADPPEGWKVTADAPKLDQPFTPQAIRYGKVASETDGSAHSDFNEGNDPQSAARNADKANADKRTDDPYDTYQGKQADMAAQGNLGTEAAQRYEDHAIVRMRARRTGNHAWVDKDGRVVGEDGSGEMPEGYKRWQTKQVVEILDSGKNNNPSNHSTIMTNPMHAEKALAYDVAIGVNYLTLEEMNALRIEADWRFGEGLDKNHPNKIYAQYFEDGSLGENYDPLHVWVKKDKEAQMPPGIVDEREGGVHLVLGAVA
;
A
#
# COMPACT_ATOMS: atom_id res chain seq x y z
N MET A 1 -1.02 -15.52 -7.14
CA MET A 1 -0.80 -14.57 -6.03
C MET A 1 -1.78 -13.41 -6.20
N PRO A 2 -2.60 -13.08 -5.20
CA PRO A 2 -3.31 -11.80 -5.23
C PRO A 2 -2.26 -10.70 -5.10
N THR A 3 -1.93 -10.05 -6.22
CA THR A 3 -1.08 -8.87 -6.20
C THR A 3 -1.83 -7.77 -5.46
N CYS A 4 -1.41 -7.48 -4.24
CA CYS A 4 -1.81 -6.28 -3.50
C CYS A 4 -1.24 -5.08 -4.24
N TRP A 5 -1.95 -4.62 -5.27
CA TRP A 5 -1.92 -3.21 -5.60
C TRP A 5 -2.54 -2.54 -4.38
N ARG A 6 -1.74 -1.97 -3.47
CA ARG A 6 -2.23 -0.82 -2.70
C ARG A 6 -2.74 0.11 -3.78
N THR A 7 -4.06 0.21 -3.96
CA THR A 7 -4.70 0.86 -5.12
C THR A 7 -4.58 2.36 -4.95
N ARG A 8 -3.33 2.83 -5.03
CA ARG A 8 -2.90 4.22 -5.15
C ARG A 8 -3.36 4.84 -6.47
N TYR A 9 -3.93 4.02 -7.35
CA TYR A 9 -4.57 4.49 -8.55
C TYR A 9 -5.76 5.38 -8.19
N SER A 10 -5.68 6.67 -8.52
CA SER A 10 -6.78 7.62 -8.32
C SER A 10 -7.43 8.00 -9.63
N LEU A 11 -8.74 8.24 -9.62
CA LEU A 11 -9.47 8.88 -10.71
C LEU A 11 -9.94 10.29 -10.31
N GLU A 12 -9.42 10.86 -9.22
CA GLU A 12 -9.69 12.25 -8.89
C GLU A 12 -9.17 13.17 -10.01
N GLU A 13 -9.99 14.16 -10.38
CA GLU A 13 -9.68 15.02 -11.50
C GLU A 13 -8.46 15.90 -11.22
N ASN A 14 -8.40 16.47 -10.02
CA ASN A 14 -7.33 17.37 -9.62
C ASN A 14 -6.79 17.01 -8.23
N ILE A 15 -5.50 16.70 -8.18
CA ILE A 15 -4.76 16.50 -6.93
C ILE A 15 -3.48 17.36 -6.96
N GLY A 16 -3.59 18.64 -6.60
CA GLY A 16 -2.46 19.58 -6.69
C GLY A 16 -1.18 19.12 -6.00
N MET A 17 -1.27 18.44 -4.85
CA MET A 17 -0.09 17.93 -4.14
C MET A 17 0.56 16.72 -4.84
N ASP A 18 -0.22 15.88 -5.51
CA ASP A 18 0.32 14.77 -6.33
C ASP A 18 0.95 15.32 -7.61
N ASN A 19 0.31 16.31 -8.23
CA ASN A 19 0.85 17.02 -9.39
C ASN A 19 2.22 17.66 -9.08
N TRP A 20 2.35 18.31 -7.92
CA TRP A 20 3.62 18.83 -7.43
C TRP A 20 4.65 17.74 -7.10
N ALA A 21 4.23 16.64 -6.48
CA ALA A 21 5.10 15.52 -6.13
C ALA A 21 5.73 14.87 -7.39
N GLN A 22 5.00 14.86 -8.50
CA GLN A 22 5.42 14.30 -9.79
C GLN A 22 6.01 15.34 -10.76
N ARG A 23 6.34 16.56 -10.32
CA ARG A 23 6.76 17.67 -11.20
C ARG A 23 8.03 17.43 -12.05
N GLU A 24 8.84 16.44 -11.69
CA GLU A 24 10.05 16.09 -12.48
C GLU A 24 9.75 15.09 -13.60
N THR A 25 8.61 14.40 -13.53
CA THR A 25 8.15 13.49 -14.59
C THR A 25 7.56 14.28 -15.73
N GLN A 26 7.91 13.91 -16.98
CA GLN A 26 7.50 14.61 -18.20
C GLN A 26 6.92 13.63 -19.22
N ASP A 27 5.86 14.05 -19.92
CA ASP A 27 5.42 13.36 -21.14
C ASP A 27 6.23 13.77 -22.38
N SER A 28 5.92 13.15 -23.53
CA SER A 28 6.56 13.42 -24.82
C SER A 28 6.36 14.84 -25.34
N ALA A 29 5.38 15.58 -24.83
CA ALA A 29 5.15 16.99 -25.15
C ALA A 29 5.86 17.93 -24.15
N GLY A 30 6.61 17.40 -23.19
CA GLY A 30 7.31 18.17 -22.16
C GLY A 30 6.40 18.68 -21.03
N ARG A 31 5.13 18.24 -20.97
CA ARG A 31 4.23 18.59 -19.86
C ARG A 31 4.66 17.80 -18.64
N ARG A 32 4.71 18.49 -17.49
CA ARG A 32 5.17 17.95 -16.21
C ARG A 32 4.04 17.55 -15.28
N GLY A 33 4.35 16.71 -14.31
CA GLY A 33 3.49 16.45 -13.16
C GLY A 33 2.67 15.17 -13.26
N ARG A 34 1.47 15.20 -12.68
CA ARG A 34 0.55 14.05 -12.61
C ARG A 34 -0.09 13.79 -13.98
N GLU A 35 -0.39 12.52 -14.27
CA GLU A 35 -1.24 12.15 -15.42
C GLU A 35 -2.64 12.77 -15.29
N THR A 36 -3.18 13.28 -16.40
CA THR A 36 -4.53 13.83 -16.44
C THR A 36 -5.60 12.79 -16.11
N TYR A 37 -6.76 13.25 -15.64
CA TYR A 37 -7.95 12.42 -15.47
C TYR A 37 -8.28 11.57 -16.71
N SER A 38 -8.23 12.16 -17.90
CA SER A 38 -8.54 11.47 -19.15
C SER A 38 -7.54 10.36 -19.46
N ALA A 39 -6.23 10.65 -19.30
CA ALA A 39 -5.16 9.67 -19.48
C ALA A 39 -5.32 8.46 -18.55
N ARG A 40 -5.66 8.73 -17.28
CA ARG A 40 -5.90 7.70 -16.27
C ARG A 40 -7.15 6.89 -16.59
N THR A 41 -8.28 7.55 -16.87
CA THR A 41 -9.53 6.87 -17.26
C THR A 41 -9.32 5.93 -18.46
N ARG A 42 -8.61 6.38 -19.50
CA ARG A 42 -8.26 5.56 -20.68
C ARG A 42 -7.37 4.37 -20.32
N THR A 43 -6.38 4.59 -19.46
CA THR A 43 -5.45 3.55 -19.00
C THR A 43 -6.18 2.46 -18.20
N LEU A 44 -7.05 2.85 -17.27
CA LEU A 44 -7.85 1.89 -16.50
C LEU A 44 -8.84 1.15 -17.40
N LYS A 45 -9.41 1.82 -18.40
CA LYS A 45 -10.21 1.16 -19.44
C LYS A 45 -9.42 0.10 -20.19
N ALA A 46 -8.21 0.42 -20.65
CA ALA A 46 -7.36 -0.54 -21.35
C ALA A 46 -7.03 -1.77 -20.48
N PHE A 47 -6.78 -1.55 -19.18
CA PHE A 47 -6.62 -2.63 -18.21
C PHE A 47 -7.88 -3.51 -18.11
N PHE A 48 -9.06 -2.90 -17.94
CA PHE A 48 -10.33 -3.64 -17.92
C PHE A 48 -10.60 -4.39 -19.22
N ASP A 49 -10.24 -3.83 -20.38
CA ASP A 49 -10.37 -4.51 -21.67
C ASP A 49 -9.44 -5.74 -21.78
N ILE A 50 -8.23 -5.68 -21.20
CA ILE A 50 -7.32 -6.83 -21.12
C ILE A 50 -7.92 -7.92 -20.23
N ILE A 51 -8.39 -7.56 -19.03
CA ILE A 51 -8.94 -8.53 -18.08
C ILE A 51 -10.23 -9.15 -18.62
N ARG A 52 -11.12 -8.37 -19.24
CA ARG A 52 -12.36 -8.87 -19.85
C ARG A 52 -12.10 -10.00 -20.86
N LYS A 53 -11.06 -9.88 -21.69
CA LYS A 53 -10.67 -10.93 -22.65
C LYS A 53 -10.22 -12.22 -21.96
N ARG A 54 -9.70 -12.14 -20.72
CA ARG A 54 -9.30 -13.34 -19.97
C ARG A 54 -10.49 -14.20 -19.53
N ALA A 55 -11.70 -13.67 -19.56
CA ALA A 55 -12.91 -14.46 -19.34
C ALA A 55 -13.05 -15.62 -20.35
N ASP A 56 -12.48 -15.49 -21.55
CA ASP A 56 -12.47 -16.56 -22.57
C ASP A 56 -11.42 -17.64 -22.29
N CYS A 57 -10.51 -17.40 -21.34
CA CYS A 57 -9.52 -18.36 -20.86
C CYS A 57 -10.02 -19.15 -19.64
N GLU A 58 -11.28 -19.00 -19.24
CA GLU A 58 -11.83 -19.79 -18.15
C GLU A 58 -11.88 -21.27 -18.54
N MET A 59 -11.24 -22.12 -17.73
CA MET A 59 -11.23 -23.56 -17.95
C MET A 59 -12.64 -24.15 -17.86
N ASP A 60 -12.83 -25.32 -18.45
CA ASP A 60 -14.10 -26.03 -18.30
C ASP A 60 -14.35 -26.38 -16.82
N ALA A 61 -15.60 -26.23 -16.36
CA ALA A 61 -15.92 -26.46 -14.96
C ALA A 61 -15.82 -27.95 -14.59
N ALA A 62 -16.21 -28.85 -15.50
CA ALA A 62 -16.15 -30.28 -15.25
C ALA A 62 -14.70 -30.78 -15.16
N GLU A 63 -13.81 -30.24 -15.99
CA GLU A 63 -12.37 -30.50 -15.90
C GLU A 63 -11.79 -30.09 -14.53
N ILE A 64 -12.12 -28.87 -14.05
CA ILE A 64 -11.70 -28.45 -12.71
C ILE A 64 -12.29 -29.37 -11.65
N ASP A 65 -13.58 -29.70 -11.74
CA ASP A 65 -14.27 -30.53 -10.75
C ASP A 65 -13.73 -31.96 -10.70
N GLU A 66 -13.26 -32.51 -11.81
CA GLU A 66 -12.61 -33.81 -11.90
C GLU A 66 -11.21 -33.79 -11.27
N GLU A 67 -10.37 -32.83 -11.65
CA GLU A 67 -8.98 -32.70 -11.17
C GLU A 67 -8.91 -32.23 -9.71
N MET A 68 -9.83 -31.35 -9.30
CA MET A 68 -9.95 -30.83 -7.94
C MET A 68 -11.02 -31.54 -7.14
N ALA A 69 -11.46 -32.74 -7.55
CA ALA A 69 -12.49 -33.53 -6.89
C ALA A 69 -12.18 -33.72 -5.40
N ASN A 70 -12.64 -32.78 -4.58
CA ASN A 70 -12.31 -32.74 -3.18
C ASN A 70 -13.34 -33.58 -2.42
N THR A 71 -13.05 -34.87 -2.32
CA THR A 71 -13.79 -35.80 -1.45
C THR A 71 -13.44 -35.63 0.02
N ARG A 72 -12.48 -34.75 0.35
CA ARG A 72 -11.97 -34.54 1.69
C ARG A 72 -12.90 -33.59 2.43
N THR A 73 -13.60 -34.10 3.44
CA THR A 73 -14.18 -33.27 4.49
C THR A 73 -13.05 -32.47 5.13
N SER A 74 -13.11 -31.13 5.03
CA SER A 74 -12.20 -30.29 5.82
C SER A 74 -12.39 -30.64 7.29
N GLU A 75 -11.30 -30.74 8.07
CA GLU A 75 -11.39 -30.94 9.52
C GLU A 75 -12.20 -29.82 10.20
N SER A 76 -12.24 -28.64 9.58
CA SER A 76 -13.06 -27.50 10.00
C SER A 76 -14.50 -27.50 9.45
N GLY A 77 -14.92 -28.55 8.73
CA GLY A 77 -16.30 -28.71 8.26
C GLY A 77 -16.70 -27.77 7.10
N GLY A 78 -15.73 -27.27 6.33
CA GLY A 78 -15.96 -26.39 5.18
C GLY A 78 -16.83 -27.01 4.07
N LYS A 79 -17.52 -26.14 3.31
CA LYS A 79 -18.34 -26.50 2.15
C LYS A 79 -17.48 -27.19 1.07
N PRO A 80 -17.93 -28.32 0.49
CA PRO A 80 -17.27 -28.90 -0.68
C PRO A 80 -17.17 -27.89 -1.83
N PHE A 81 -16.05 -27.88 -2.53
CA PHE A 81 -15.87 -27.03 -3.70
C PHE A 81 -16.43 -27.70 -4.95
N ASN A 82 -17.20 -26.96 -5.74
CA ASN A 82 -17.61 -27.29 -7.09
C ASN A 82 -17.55 -26.02 -7.95
N ALA A 83 -16.81 -26.06 -9.05
CA ALA A 83 -16.54 -24.92 -9.91
C ALA A 83 -17.80 -24.39 -10.61
N ALA A 84 -18.71 -25.27 -11.05
CA ALA A 84 -19.95 -24.84 -11.70
C ALA A 84 -20.89 -24.10 -10.72
N ASP A 85 -21.06 -24.64 -9.51
CA ASP A 85 -21.85 -24.00 -8.46
C ASP A 85 -21.21 -22.70 -7.96
N ASP A 86 -19.88 -22.67 -7.81
CA ASP A 86 -19.13 -21.47 -7.43
C ASP A 86 -19.28 -20.35 -8.47
N ARG A 87 -19.14 -20.66 -9.77
CA ARG A 87 -19.37 -19.71 -10.86
C ARG A 87 -20.80 -19.17 -10.88
N LYS A 88 -21.78 -20.02 -10.57
CA LYS A 88 -23.19 -19.62 -10.51
C LYS A 88 -23.48 -18.71 -9.31
N ALA A 89 -22.90 -19.01 -8.15
CA ALA A 89 -23.16 -18.28 -6.91
C ALA A 89 -22.34 -16.99 -6.80
N HIS A 90 -21.09 -17.05 -7.24
CA HIS A 90 -20.06 -16.03 -6.99
C HIS A 90 -19.38 -15.52 -8.25
N GLY A 91 -19.74 -16.01 -9.45
CA GLY A 91 -19.19 -15.52 -10.71
C GLY A 91 -19.82 -14.21 -11.18
N LEU A 92 -19.01 -13.36 -11.81
CA LEU A 92 -19.50 -12.20 -12.56
C LEU A 92 -19.90 -12.67 -13.96
N ASN A 93 -21.18 -12.50 -14.33
CA ASN A 93 -21.72 -13.04 -15.59
C ASN A 93 -21.50 -14.55 -15.75
N GLY A 94 -21.54 -15.30 -14.63
CA GLY A 94 -21.32 -16.74 -14.61
C GLY A 94 -19.86 -17.18 -14.77
N LYS A 95 -18.90 -16.25 -14.61
CA LYS A 95 -17.46 -16.52 -14.72
C LYS A 95 -16.70 -15.99 -13.50
N THR A 96 -15.67 -16.69 -13.04
CA THR A 96 -14.75 -16.22 -11.98
C THR A 96 -13.45 -15.70 -12.57
N CYS A 97 -13.07 -16.12 -13.77
CA CYS A 97 -11.98 -15.55 -14.56
C CYS A 97 -12.42 -14.28 -15.32
N GLY A 98 -11.45 -13.39 -15.57
CA GLY A 98 -11.69 -12.18 -16.38
C GLY A 98 -12.52 -11.11 -15.69
N ARG A 99 -12.44 -11.04 -14.35
CA ARG A 99 -13.02 -9.97 -13.53
C ARG A 99 -11.98 -9.32 -12.62
N VAL A 100 -12.31 -8.15 -12.10
CA VAL A 100 -11.54 -7.39 -11.12
C VAL A 100 -12.47 -7.04 -9.95
N THR A 101 -12.14 -7.51 -8.76
CA THR A 101 -12.84 -7.09 -7.53
C THR A 101 -12.00 -6.06 -6.79
N LEU A 102 -12.52 -4.84 -6.62
CA LEU A 102 -11.91 -3.82 -5.79
C LEU A 102 -12.39 -3.95 -4.34
N TYR A 103 -11.45 -4.02 -3.41
CA TYR A 103 -11.72 -3.81 -2.00
C TYR A 103 -11.54 -2.35 -1.67
N SER A 104 -12.61 -1.69 -1.25
CA SER A 104 -12.56 -0.30 -0.81
C SER A 104 -12.74 -0.21 0.70
N CYS A 105 -11.97 0.68 1.33
CA CYS A 105 -12.10 1.00 2.74
C CYS A 105 -12.20 2.53 2.91
N PRO A 106 -13.41 3.08 3.14
CA PRO A 106 -13.62 4.51 3.25
C PRO A 106 -12.89 5.14 4.44
N HIS A 107 -12.50 4.33 5.43
CA HIS A 107 -11.80 4.78 6.63
C HIS A 107 -10.28 4.57 6.57
N ASP A 108 -9.73 4.12 5.44
CA ASP A 108 -8.28 3.98 5.28
C ASP A 108 -7.60 5.34 5.15
N GLN A 109 -6.75 5.66 6.13
CA GLN A 109 -6.00 6.91 6.21
C GLN A 109 -4.63 6.89 5.53
N VAL A 110 -4.23 5.80 4.88
CA VAL A 110 -2.99 5.74 4.11
C VAL A 110 -3.28 6.02 2.64
N ILE A 111 -4.34 5.42 2.10
CA ILE A 111 -4.78 5.53 0.71
C ILE A 111 -5.56 6.83 0.46
N SER A 112 -6.15 7.43 1.51
CA SER A 112 -6.79 8.75 1.46
C SER A 112 -5.82 9.94 1.55
N ALA A 113 -4.52 9.68 1.66
CA ALA A 113 -3.51 10.74 1.70
C ALA A 113 -3.75 11.74 0.57
N THR A 114 -3.57 13.04 0.85
CA THR A 114 -3.89 14.13 -0.09
C THR A 114 -3.09 14.08 -1.39
N THR A 115 -1.96 13.35 -1.42
CA THR A 115 -1.14 13.07 -2.60
C THR A 115 -1.52 11.76 -3.32
N VAL A 116 -2.49 11.00 -2.82
CA VAL A 116 -2.86 9.68 -3.35
C VAL A 116 -4.34 9.65 -3.73
N ARG A 117 -5.25 9.75 -2.75
CA ARG A 117 -6.72 9.67 -2.93
C ARG A 117 -7.14 8.50 -3.83
N GLY A 118 -6.63 7.31 -3.53
CA GLY A 118 -6.76 6.12 -4.36
C GLY A 118 -8.17 5.52 -4.34
N ILE A 119 -8.52 4.75 -5.38
CA ILE A 119 -9.80 4.02 -5.46
C ILE A 119 -9.94 2.95 -4.36
N GLY A 120 -8.82 2.46 -3.78
CA GLY A 120 -8.87 1.57 -2.62
C GLY A 120 -9.40 2.20 -1.34
N TRP A 121 -9.45 3.53 -1.28
CA TRP A 121 -10.08 4.26 -0.19
C TRP A 121 -11.55 4.52 -0.52
N ARG A 122 -11.82 5.29 -1.58
CA ARG A 122 -13.17 5.79 -1.87
C ARG A 122 -14.04 4.87 -2.71
N GLY A 123 -13.53 3.75 -3.21
CA GLY A 123 -14.21 2.96 -4.25
C GLY A 123 -14.31 3.72 -5.57
N MET A 124 -15.16 3.21 -6.47
CA MET A 124 -15.58 3.92 -7.70
C MET A 124 -17.09 4.12 -7.67
N ASN A 125 -17.56 5.33 -7.97
CA ASN A 125 -19.00 5.56 -8.16
C ASN A 125 -19.44 5.05 -9.54
N ASP A 126 -20.76 4.96 -9.76
CA ASP A 126 -21.32 4.43 -11.02
C ASP A 126 -20.84 5.22 -12.25
N ALA A 127 -20.62 6.54 -12.12
CA ALA A 127 -20.12 7.38 -13.21
C ALA A 127 -18.68 7.04 -13.59
N GLU A 128 -17.81 6.77 -12.62
CA GLU A 128 -16.42 6.35 -12.84
C GLU A 128 -16.34 4.93 -13.41
N VAL A 129 -17.17 4.01 -12.92
CA VAL A 129 -17.28 2.65 -13.49
C VAL A 129 -17.68 2.73 -14.96
N LYS A 130 -18.67 3.56 -15.29
CA LYS A 130 -19.10 3.78 -16.67
C LYS A 130 -18.02 4.44 -17.53
N ALA A 131 -17.39 5.50 -17.04
CA ALA A 131 -16.37 6.25 -17.78
C ALA A 131 -15.13 5.40 -18.12
N THR A 132 -14.78 4.47 -17.24
CA THR A 132 -13.68 3.52 -17.40
C THR A 132 -14.08 2.26 -18.16
N GLY A 133 -15.37 2.10 -18.50
CA GLY A 133 -15.89 0.88 -19.13
C GLY A 133 -15.71 -0.35 -18.25
N GLY A 134 -15.82 -0.21 -16.93
CA GLY A 134 -15.72 -1.32 -15.98
C GLY A 134 -16.94 -2.25 -15.95
N GLU A 135 -18.05 -1.87 -16.59
CA GLU A 135 -19.26 -2.70 -16.66
C GLU A 135 -18.94 -4.13 -17.16
N GLY A 136 -19.45 -5.12 -16.42
CA GLY A 136 -19.30 -6.55 -16.73
C GLY A 136 -17.91 -7.14 -16.49
N VAL A 137 -16.95 -6.39 -15.96
CA VAL A 137 -15.60 -6.86 -15.60
C VAL A 137 -15.17 -6.42 -14.20
N PHE A 138 -15.58 -5.23 -13.77
CA PHE A 138 -15.27 -4.67 -12.47
C PHE A 138 -16.42 -4.89 -11.50
N THR A 139 -16.08 -5.26 -10.27
CA THR A 139 -16.97 -5.23 -9.12
C THR A 139 -16.23 -4.66 -7.91
N GLN A 140 -16.96 -4.32 -6.85
CA GLN A 140 -16.34 -3.85 -5.63
C GLN A 140 -17.05 -4.31 -4.35
N ARG A 141 -16.26 -4.47 -3.28
CA ARG A 141 -16.74 -4.64 -1.90
C ARG A 141 -16.31 -3.44 -1.08
N VAL A 142 -17.19 -2.99 -0.19
CA VAL A 142 -16.88 -1.94 0.78
C VAL A 142 -16.70 -2.60 2.14
N PHE A 143 -15.51 -2.44 2.72
CA PHE A 143 -15.21 -2.85 4.09
C PHE A 143 -15.27 -1.62 4.98
N ALA A 144 -16.34 -1.51 5.76
CA ALA A 144 -16.59 -0.40 6.67
C ALA A 144 -17.33 -0.88 7.92
N SER A 145 -17.10 -0.22 9.06
CA SER A 145 -17.81 -0.52 10.30
C SER A 145 -19.31 -0.23 10.16
N GLY A 146 -20.15 -1.19 10.55
CA GLY A 146 -21.61 -1.08 10.41
C GLY A 146 -22.15 -1.41 9.02
N PHE A 147 -21.30 -1.79 8.06
CA PHE A 147 -21.71 -2.24 6.72
C PHE A 147 -21.41 -3.73 6.53
N THR A 148 -22.44 -4.52 6.21
CA THR A 148 -22.29 -5.98 6.03
C THR A 148 -21.72 -6.32 4.66
N VAL A 149 -20.53 -6.89 4.61
CA VAL A 149 -19.87 -7.31 3.37
C VAL A 149 -20.58 -8.52 2.77
N GLY A 150 -20.89 -8.44 1.47
CA GLY A 150 -21.49 -9.55 0.71
C GLY A 150 -23.01 -9.69 0.85
N GLN A 151 -23.68 -8.80 1.58
CA GLN A 151 -25.13 -8.80 1.74
C GLN A 151 -25.81 -8.00 0.62
N TRP A 152 -26.72 -8.63 -0.12
CA TRP A 152 -27.55 -7.96 -1.12
C TRP A 152 -28.99 -7.82 -0.63
N ASN A 153 -29.68 -6.78 -1.10
CA ASN A 153 -31.10 -6.56 -0.84
C ASN A 153 -31.93 -7.22 -1.94
N GLY A 154 -32.16 -8.52 -1.80
CA GLY A 154 -32.71 -9.35 -2.89
C GLY A 154 -31.72 -9.41 -4.04
N ASP A 155 -32.11 -8.91 -5.21
CA ASP A 155 -31.27 -8.89 -6.42
C ASP A 155 -30.60 -7.53 -6.65
N LYS A 156 -30.66 -6.63 -5.66
CA LYS A 156 -29.99 -5.32 -5.75
C LYS A 156 -28.75 -5.30 -4.86
N PRO A 157 -27.60 -4.87 -5.39
CA PRO A 157 -26.42 -4.66 -4.56
C PRO A 157 -26.66 -3.51 -3.57
N PRO A 158 -26.05 -3.55 -2.38
CA PRO A 158 -26.11 -2.45 -1.45
C PRO A 158 -25.29 -1.26 -1.96
N VAL A 159 -25.70 -0.05 -1.58
CA VAL A 159 -24.98 1.18 -1.87
C VAL A 159 -24.46 1.73 -0.55
N TYR A 160 -23.17 2.04 -0.50
CA TYR A 160 -22.53 2.69 0.63
C TYR A 160 -22.46 4.19 0.39
N ASP A 161 -23.17 4.98 1.19
CA ASP A 161 -23.08 6.45 1.24
C ASP A 161 -21.98 6.83 2.24
N THR A 162 -20.85 7.33 1.73
CA THR A 162 -19.62 7.44 2.53
C THR A 162 -19.79 8.31 3.78
N TRP A 163 -20.66 9.31 3.74
CA TRP A 163 -20.90 10.17 4.89
C TRP A 163 -21.97 9.64 5.83
N LYS A 164 -23.05 9.06 5.29
CA LYS A 164 -24.21 8.62 6.10
C LYS A 164 -24.05 7.23 6.71
N ASP A 165 -23.28 6.38 6.04
CA ASP A 165 -22.96 5.03 6.50
C ASP A 165 -21.61 4.99 7.25
N ASP A 166 -21.03 6.14 7.56
CA ASP A 166 -19.92 6.22 8.52
C ASP A 166 -20.39 5.79 9.91
N TRP A 167 -19.61 4.96 10.58
CA TRP A 167 -19.96 4.39 11.88
C TRP A 167 -20.21 5.43 12.98
N ARG A 168 -19.70 6.66 12.81
CA ARG A 168 -19.85 7.79 13.75
C ARG A 168 -20.91 8.78 13.31
N TYR A 169 -21.54 8.59 12.15
CA TYR A 169 -22.57 9.49 11.65
C TYR A 169 -23.71 9.66 12.66
N GLY A 170 -23.89 10.89 13.17
CA GLY A 170 -24.88 11.23 14.20
C GLY A 170 -24.64 10.65 15.60
N LYS A 171 -23.49 9.99 15.83
CA LYS A 171 -23.19 9.24 17.07
C LYS A 171 -21.83 9.59 17.71
N GLY A 172 -20.89 10.08 16.90
CA GLY A 172 -19.52 10.40 17.31
C GLY A 172 -19.37 11.75 18.03
N GLU A 173 -18.37 11.84 18.90
CA GLU A 173 -17.97 13.08 19.57
C GLU A 173 -16.87 13.82 18.80
N THR A 174 -16.06 13.11 18.02
CA THR A 174 -14.95 13.69 17.26
C THR A 174 -15.43 14.31 15.94
N SER A 175 -15.14 15.60 15.74
CA SER A 175 -15.53 16.34 14.54
C SER A 175 -14.83 15.84 13.26
N GLY A 176 -15.55 15.87 12.14
CA GLY A 176 -15.03 15.54 10.81
C GLY A 176 -15.14 14.04 10.49
N PHE A 177 -14.72 13.66 9.28
CA PHE A 177 -14.85 12.29 8.78
C PHE A 177 -13.84 11.29 9.38
N TRP A 178 -12.65 11.76 9.74
CA TRP A 178 -11.56 10.89 10.16
C TRP A 178 -11.56 10.55 11.66
N TYR A 179 -11.42 9.26 11.96
CA TYR A 179 -11.04 8.74 13.27
C TYR A 179 -9.89 7.73 13.10
N PRO A 180 -8.78 7.85 13.86
CA PRO A 180 -8.40 9.04 14.63
C PRO A 180 -8.31 10.27 13.71
N ARG A 181 -8.36 11.48 14.26
CA ARG A 181 -8.37 12.70 13.45
C ARG A 181 -7.12 12.79 12.58
N SER A 182 -7.29 12.99 11.27
CA SER A 182 -6.17 13.12 10.33
C SER A 182 -5.12 14.13 10.82
N PRO A 183 -3.82 13.80 10.85
CA PRO A 183 -2.80 14.72 11.32
C PRO A 183 -2.66 15.92 10.38
N THR A 184 -2.17 17.05 10.92
CA THR A 184 -1.77 18.19 10.10
C THR A 184 -0.50 17.86 9.33
N ALA A 185 -0.43 18.26 8.06
CA ALA A 185 0.77 18.07 7.27
C ALA A 185 1.89 18.92 7.88
N LYS A 186 2.96 18.25 8.34
CA LYS A 186 4.17 18.90 8.81
C LYS A 186 5.22 18.79 7.70
N PHE A 187 5.75 19.92 7.25
CA PHE A 187 6.91 19.89 6.38
C PHE A 187 8.10 19.35 7.20
N GLY A 188 8.60 18.18 6.82
CA GLY A 188 9.73 17.55 7.48
C GLY A 188 11.03 18.24 7.09
N LEU A 189 11.26 19.47 7.54
CA LEU A 189 12.43 20.27 7.16
C LEU A 189 13.75 19.54 7.43
N VAL A 190 13.85 18.83 8.56
CA VAL A 190 15.00 17.99 8.93
C VAL A 190 15.14 16.77 8.01
N ARG A 191 14.03 16.21 7.52
CA ARG A 191 14.00 15.09 6.56
C ARG A 191 14.40 15.54 5.15
N ALA A 192 14.03 16.76 4.77
CA ALA A 192 14.44 17.42 3.53
C ALA A 192 15.93 17.82 3.56
N LEU A 193 16.41 18.35 4.69
CA LEU A 193 17.82 18.67 4.90
C LEU A 193 18.72 17.42 4.93
N SER A 194 18.24 16.32 5.50
CA SER A 194 18.99 15.05 5.58
C SER A 194 18.87 14.15 4.34
N GLY A 195 18.09 14.56 3.33
CA GLY A 195 17.94 13.84 2.06
C GLY A 195 18.76 14.42 0.90
N ASN A 196 19.47 15.52 1.13
CA ASN A 196 20.18 16.24 0.08
C ASN A 196 21.67 15.91 0.10
N GLU A 197 22.16 15.20 -0.91
CA GLU A 197 23.54 14.69 -0.98
C GLU A 197 24.55 15.74 -1.49
N THR A 198 24.09 16.94 -1.88
CA THR A 198 24.95 18.00 -2.43
C THR A 198 25.07 19.21 -1.49
N VAL A 199 26.25 19.82 -1.46
CA VAL A 199 26.54 21.05 -0.69
C VAL A 199 25.59 22.18 -1.10
N TRP A 200 25.25 22.30 -2.38
CA TRP A 200 24.32 23.31 -2.91
C TRP A 200 22.87 23.07 -2.49
N GLY A 201 22.41 21.81 -2.49
CA GLY A 201 21.08 21.45 -2.00
C GLY A 201 20.89 21.75 -0.51
N THR A 202 21.93 21.57 0.30
CA THR A 202 21.94 21.92 1.73
C THR A 202 21.84 23.43 1.95
N VAL A 203 22.54 24.25 1.16
CA VAL A 203 22.48 25.72 1.23
C VAL A 203 21.11 26.25 0.80
N ALA A 204 20.56 25.77 -0.31
CA ALA A 204 19.23 26.17 -0.79
C ALA A 204 18.11 25.81 0.21
N THR A 205 18.17 24.61 0.78
CA THR A 205 17.20 24.15 1.79
C THR A 205 17.32 24.93 3.10
N THR A 206 18.54 25.32 3.50
CA THR A 206 18.79 26.16 4.69
C THR A 206 18.31 27.60 4.47
N ALA A 207 18.43 28.14 3.26
CA ALA A 207 17.92 29.47 2.92
C ALA A 207 16.37 29.50 2.87
N ALA A 208 15.73 28.44 2.38
CA ALA A 208 14.27 28.32 2.36
C ALA A 208 13.67 27.89 3.72
N ALA A 209 14.50 27.40 4.66
CA ALA A 209 14.09 26.89 5.96
C ALA A 209 13.20 27.83 6.77
N PRO A 210 13.49 29.14 6.91
CA PRO A 210 12.65 30.05 7.70
C PRO A 210 11.27 30.22 7.08
N VAL A 211 11.18 30.30 5.75
CA VAL A 211 9.91 30.45 5.01
C VAL A 211 9.09 29.16 5.12
N LEU A 212 9.72 28.00 4.91
CA LEU A 212 9.08 26.70 5.05
C LEU A 212 8.67 26.41 6.50
N TYR A 213 9.44 26.89 7.48
CA TYR A 213 9.09 26.81 8.90
C TYR A 213 7.88 27.71 9.23
N ILE A 214 7.83 28.93 8.70
CA ILE A 214 6.67 29.83 8.84
C ILE A 214 5.44 29.23 8.16
N VAL A 215 5.57 28.65 6.97
CA VAL A 215 4.48 27.94 6.28
C VAL A 215 4.04 26.74 7.10
N THR A 216 4.97 25.92 7.62
CA THR A 216 4.65 24.77 8.48
C THR A 216 4.00 25.19 9.79
N PHE A 217 4.45 26.30 10.38
CA PHE A 217 3.87 26.85 11.59
C PHE A 217 2.48 27.41 11.31
N ALA A 218 2.28 28.17 10.23
CA ALA A 218 0.98 28.65 9.81
C ALA A 218 0.02 27.48 9.47
N THR A 219 0.47 26.44 8.77
CA THR A 219 -0.37 25.29 8.40
C THR A 219 -0.71 24.42 9.61
N SER A 220 0.26 24.18 10.50
CA SER A 220 0.04 23.39 11.72
C SER A 220 -0.75 24.15 12.79
N ALA A 221 -0.56 25.47 12.95
CA ALA A 221 -1.27 26.30 13.93
C ALA A 221 -2.68 26.70 13.46
N LEU A 222 -2.88 26.93 12.16
CA LEU A 222 -4.20 27.23 11.58
C LEU A 222 -4.96 25.97 11.14
N ASN A 223 -4.40 24.78 11.39
CA ASN A 223 -5.01 23.51 11.04
C ASN A 223 -5.27 23.34 9.52
N MET A 224 -4.52 24.08 8.71
CA MET A 224 -4.63 24.11 7.25
C MET A 224 -3.76 22.99 6.67
N MET A 225 -4.26 22.29 5.64
CA MET A 225 -3.61 21.15 4.97
C MET A 225 -3.46 19.91 5.85
N ARG A 226 -4.53 19.11 5.91
CA ARG A 226 -4.52 17.76 6.51
C ARG A 226 -3.76 16.76 5.64
N VAL A 227 -3.20 15.74 6.27
CA VAL A 227 -2.55 14.64 5.55
C VAL A 227 -3.57 13.87 4.70
N ASN A 228 -4.80 13.72 5.19
CA ASN A 228 -5.88 12.99 4.52
C ASN A 228 -6.88 13.94 3.87
N ALA A 229 -7.36 13.57 2.68
CA ALA A 229 -8.49 14.24 2.05
C ALA A 229 -9.79 13.74 2.68
N ASP A 230 -10.81 14.59 2.74
CA ASP A 230 -12.16 14.12 3.07
C ASP A 230 -12.86 13.58 1.81
N PRO A 231 -13.76 12.58 1.95
CA PRO A 231 -14.55 12.09 0.82
C PRO A 231 -15.42 13.21 0.25
N PRO A 232 -15.66 13.26 -1.08
CA PRO A 232 -16.62 14.21 -1.65
C PRO A 232 -18.00 14.10 -1.00
N GLU A 233 -18.71 15.22 -0.85
CA GLU A 233 -20.07 15.20 -0.33
C GLU A 233 -20.99 14.35 -1.22
N GLY A 234 -21.82 13.51 -0.60
CA GLY A 234 -22.74 12.63 -1.32
C GLY A 234 -22.05 11.51 -2.13
N TRP A 235 -20.77 11.24 -1.89
CA TRP A 235 -20.06 10.14 -2.53
C TRP A 235 -20.69 8.78 -2.19
N LYS A 236 -21.02 8.01 -3.24
CA LYS A 236 -21.71 6.73 -3.13
C LYS A 236 -21.02 5.68 -3.96
N VAL A 237 -20.93 4.49 -3.39
CA VAL A 237 -20.27 3.32 -3.98
C VAL A 237 -21.26 2.17 -4.01
N THR A 238 -21.56 1.65 -5.19
CA THR A 238 -22.37 0.45 -5.34
C THR A 238 -21.47 -0.76 -5.08
N ALA A 239 -21.70 -1.50 -4.00
CA ALA A 239 -20.92 -2.69 -3.64
C ALA A 239 -21.51 -3.92 -4.35
N ASP A 240 -21.24 -4.00 -5.65
CA ASP A 240 -21.82 -4.93 -6.62
C ASP A 240 -21.08 -6.26 -6.79
N ALA A 241 -20.08 -6.53 -5.94
CA ALA A 241 -19.48 -7.85 -5.92
C ALA A 241 -20.51 -8.93 -5.55
N PRO A 242 -20.39 -10.15 -6.10
CA PRO A 242 -21.35 -11.22 -5.86
C PRO A 242 -21.58 -11.52 -4.38
N LYS A 243 -22.80 -12.00 -4.07
CA LYS A 243 -23.24 -12.37 -2.72
C LYS A 243 -22.24 -13.37 -2.10
N LEU A 244 -22.04 -13.27 -0.79
CA LEU A 244 -21.24 -14.24 -0.05
C LEU A 244 -22.14 -15.28 0.60
N ASP A 245 -21.63 -16.51 0.75
CA ASP A 245 -22.34 -17.59 1.45
C ASP A 245 -22.67 -17.16 2.89
N GLN A 246 -21.75 -16.46 3.54
CA GLN A 246 -21.90 -15.91 4.89
C GLN A 246 -21.52 -14.44 4.90
N PRO A 247 -22.48 -13.52 4.68
CA PRO A 247 -22.25 -12.10 4.86
C PRO A 247 -21.76 -11.79 6.29
N PHE A 248 -20.88 -10.82 6.44
CA PHE A 248 -20.24 -10.52 7.73
C PHE A 248 -19.97 -9.04 7.93
N THR A 249 -19.89 -8.61 9.19
CA THR A 249 -19.35 -7.31 9.56
C THR A 249 -17.83 -7.42 9.63
N PRO A 250 -17.08 -6.53 8.94
CA PRO A 250 -15.62 -6.60 8.94
C PRO A 250 -15.08 -6.31 10.34
N GLN A 251 -13.86 -6.76 10.59
CA GLN A 251 -13.13 -6.62 11.86
C GLN A 251 -11.66 -6.42 11.57
N ALA A 252 -10.98 -5.61 12.35
CA ALA A 252 -9.54 -5.45 12.28
C ALA A 252 -8.88 -6.24 13.39
N ILE A 253 -7.74 -6.88 13.11
CA ILE A 253 -6.98 -7.64 14.10
C ILE A 253 -5.59 -7.04 14.17
N ARG A 254 -5.23 -6.53 15.35
CA ARG A 254 -3.90 -6.00 15.64
C ARG A 254 -3.31 -6.74 16.82
N TYR A 255 -2.09 -7.25 16.66
CA TYR A 255 -1.39 -8.06 17.68
C TYR A 255 -2.25 -9.19 18.28
N GLY A 256 -3.04 -9.87 17.43
CA GLY A 256 -3.91 -10.98 17.83
C GLY A 256 -5.21 -10.59 18.54
N LYS A 257 -5.52 -9.29 18.65
CA LYS A 257 -6.74 -8.78 19.26
C LYS A 257 -7.61 -8.07 18.23
N VAL A 258 -8.92 -8.26 18.32
CA VAL A 258 -9.87 -7.49 17.51
C VAL A 258 -9.80 -6.02 17.95
N ALA A 259 -9.74 -5.10 16.99
CA ALA A 259 -9.82 -3.68 17.26
C ALA A 259 -11.14 -3.35 17.98
N SER A 260 -11.14 -2.34 18.84
CA SER A 260 -12.32 -2.00 19.63
C SER A 260 -12.28 -0.52 19.94
N GLU A 261 -12.82 0.27 19.03
CA GLU A 261 -12.77 1.74 19.07
C GLU A 261 -14.14 2.32 19.41
N THR A 262 -14.15 3.38 20.20
CA THR A 262 -15.36 4.09 20.63
C THR A 262 -15.17 5.59 20.47
N ASP A 263 -16.16 6.27 19.89
CA ASP A 263 -16.23 7.73 19.80
C ASP A 263 -17.66 8.16 20.16
N GLY A 264 -17.84 8.77 21.34
CA GLY A 264 -19.17 8.98 21.91
C GLY A 264 -19.94 7.67 22.11
N SER A 265 -21.10 7.55 21.45
CA SER A 265 -21.92 6.34 21.47
C SER A 265 -21.63 5.39 20.29
N ALA A 266 -20.77 5.80 19.37
CA ALA A 266 -20.37 4.99 18.24
C ALA A 266 -19.34 3.94 18.66
N HIS A 267 -19.43 2.74 18.09
CA HIS A 267 -18.51 1.64 18.34
C HIS A 267 -18.09 0.97 17.04
N SER A 268 -16.85 0.52 16.97
CA SER A 268 -16.29 -0.10 15.77
C SER A 268 -15.26 -1.18 16.10
N ASP A 269 -15.44 -2.36 15.51
CA ASP A 269 -14.47 -3.46 15.54
C ASP A 269 -13.52 -3.50 14.33
N PHE A 270 -13.73 -2.61 13.34
CA PHE A 270 -12.94 -2.59 12.10
C PHE A 270 -12.08 -1.34 11.92
N ASN A 271 -12.59 -0.17 12.30
CA ASN A 271 -11.74 1.02 12.42
C ASN A 271 -10.79 0.87 13.60
N GLU A 272 -9.58 1.38 13.42
CA GLU A 272 -8.49 1.24 14.38
C GLU A 272 -8.07 2.62 14.88
N GLY A 273 -7.57 2.70 16.11
CA GLY A 273 -6.88 3.88 16.62
C GLY A 273 -5.52 4.11 15.93
N ASN A 274 -4.73 5.05 16.47
CA ASN A 274 -3.37 5.29 15.94
C ASN A 274 -2.56 3.99 15.94
N ASP A 275 -1.61 3.86 15.02
CA ASP A 275 -0.71 2.71 14.91
C ASP A 275 0.74 3.09 15.25
N PRO A 276 1.04 3.38 16.53
CA PRO A 276 2.38 3.75 16.93
C PRO A 276 3.33 2.56 16.79
N GLN A 277 4.50 2.79 16.19
CA GLN A 277 5.50 1.73 16.03
C GLN A 277 5.86 1.11 17.38
N SER A 278 5.90 1.91 18.46
CA SER A 278 6.24 1.41 19.80
C SER A 278 5.31 0.32 20.34
N ALA A 279 4.11 0.14 19.75
CA ALA A 279 3.19 -0.92 20.12
C ALA A 279 3.66 -2.31 19.66
N ALA A 280 4.52 -2.41 18.64
CA ALA A 280 5.02 -3.68 18.12
C ALA A 280 5.98 -4.40 19.09
N ARG A 281 6.45 -3.71 20.13
CA ARG A 281 7.26 -4.28 21.21
C ARG A 281 6.54 -5.43 21.92
N ASN A 282 7.32 -6.36 22.45
CA ASN A 282 6.82 -7.55 23.12
C ASN A 282 6.18 -7.19 24.47
N ALA A 283 4.86 -7.30 24.54
CA ALA A 283 4.09 -7.05 25.75
C ALA A 283 4.42 -8.03 26.88
N ASP A 284 4.76 -9.28 26.52
CA ASP A 284 4.97 -10.39 27.44
C ASP A 284 6.44 -10.55 27.85
N LYS A 285 7.30 -9.57 27.52
CA LYS A 285 8.73 -9.62 27.88
C LYS A 285 8.90 -9.60 29.40
N ALA A 286 9.45 -10.69 29.95
CA ALA A 286 9.68 -10.82 31.39
C ALA A 286 10.65 -9.75 31.89
N ASN A 287 10.47 -9.27 33.13
CA ASN A 287 11.33 -8.23 33.69
C ASN A 287 12.81 -8.64 33.80
N ALA A 288 13.09 -9.94 33.97
CA ALA A 288 14.45 -10.47 33.99
C ALA A 288 15.14 -10.41 32.62
N ASP A 289 14.38 -10.40 31.53
CA ASP A 289 14.88 -10.34 30.14
C ASP A 289 15.00 -8.89 29.64
N LYS A 290 14.49 -7.92 30.40
CA LYS A 290 14.61 -6.50 30.07
C LYS A 290 15.99 -5.98 30.42
N ARG A 291 16.59 -5.26 29.48
CA ARG A 291 17.90 -4.65 29.61
C ARG A 291 17.79 -3.15 29.85
N THR A 292 18.55 -2.64 30.82
CA THR A 292 18.56 -1.21 31.15
C THR A 292 19.29 -0.34 30.12
N ASP A 293 20.11 -0.94 29.27
CA ASP A 293 20.83 -0.29 28.17
C ASP A 293 20.12 -0.44 26.81
N ASP A 294 18.95 -1.09 26.79
CA ASP A 294 18.15 -1.30 25.59
C ASP A 294 17.06 -0.21 25.47
N PRO A 295 17.06 0.59 24.38
CA PRO A 295 16.05 1.63 24.18
C PRO A 295 14.63 1.08 24.09
N TYR A 296 14.41 -0.15 23.60
CA TYR A 296 13.07 -0.72 23.46
C TYR A 296 12.50 -1.14 24.83
N ASP A 297 13.35 -1.67 25.71
CA ASP A 297 12.95 -2.15 27.04
C ASP A 297 12.72 -0.99 28.03
N THR A 298 13.47 0.09 27.86
CA THR A 298 13.39 1.28 28.72
C THR A 298 12.38 2.32 28.22
N TYR A 299 11.90 2.20 26.99
CA TYR A 299 10.99 3.18 26.39
C TYR A 299 9.64 3.23 27.11
N GLN A 300 9.27 4.44 27.53
CA GLN A 300 8.00 4.77 28.15
C GLN A 300 7.16 5.57 27.16
N GLY A 301 6.05 4.98 26.72
CA GLY A 301 5.12 5.63 25.78
C GLY A 301 4.47 6.87 26.40
N LYS A 302 4.19 7.88 25.56
CA LYS A 302 3.59 9.15 25.98
C LYS A 302 2.05 9.13 26.01
N GLN A 303 1.45 8.04 25.57
CA GLN A 303 0.01 7.82 25.42
C GLN A 303 -0.28 6.31 25.48
N ALA A 304 -1.53 5.94 25.75
CA ALA A 304 -1.90 4.56 26.05
C ALA A 304 -1.68 3.58 24.89
N ASP A 305 -1.97 4.01 23.66
CA ASP A 305 -1.77 3.23 22.43
C ASP A 305 -0.29 2.90 22.14
N MET A 306 0.66 3.62 22.74
CA MET A 306 2.11 3.38 22.61
C MET A 306 2.64 2.28 23.53
N ALA A 307 1.81 1.72 24.41
CA ALA A 307 2.16 0.57 25.22
C ALA A 307 2.51 -0.64 24.33
N ALA A 308 3.41 -1.50 24.80
CA ALA A 308 3.75 -2.74 24.10
C ALA A 308 2.51 -3.63 24.00
N GLN A 309 2.20 -4.09 22.79
CA GLN A 309 1.05 -4.95 22.48
C GLN A 309 1.46 -6.18 21.66
N GLY A 310 2.61 -6.13 20.99
CA GLY A 310 3.13 -7.20 20.17
C GLY A 310 3.76 -8.35 20.96
N ASN A 311 4.49 -9.19 20.24
CA ASN A 311 5.20 -10.36 20.75
C ASN A 311 6.68 -10.34 20.34
N LEU A 312 7.42 -11.41 20.66
CA LEU A 312 8.84 -11.53 20.31
C LEU A 312 9.11 -11.33 18.82
N GLY A 313 8.25 -11.87 17.95
CA GLY A 313 8.43 -11.78 16.50
C GLY A 313 8.20 -10.37 15.96
N THR A 314 7.15 -9.68 16.44
CA THR A 314 6.87 -8.30 16.00
C THR A 314 7.93 -7.33 16.51
N GLU A 315 8.44 -7.51 17.74
CA GLU A 315 9.55 -6.70 18.26
C GLU A 315 10.83 -6.94 17.45
N ALA A 316 11.13 -8.19 17.09
CA ALA A 316 12.30 -8.50 16.27
C ALA A 316 12.22 -7.85 14.87
N ALA A 317 11.04 -7.89 14.23
CA ALA A 317 10.79 -7.21 12.96
C ALA A 317 10.95 -5.69 13.09
N GLN A 318 10.37 -5.09 14.13
CA GLN A 318 10.52 -3.66 14.43
C GLN A 318 12.00 -3.29 14.61
N ARG A 319 12.74 -4.04 15.42
CA ARG A 319 14.18 -3.81 15.64
C ARG A 319 14.94 -3.85 14.32
N TYR A 320 14.64 -4.82 13.45
CA TYR A 320 15.28 -4.90 12.14
C TYR A 320 15.04 -3.64 11.29
N GLU A 321 13.80 -3.17 11.20
CA GLU A 321 13.42 -1.96 10.46
C GLU A 321 14.05 -0.69 11.05
N ASP A 322 13.95 -0.52 12.36
CA ASP A 322 14.49 0.63 13.08
C ASP A 322 16.02 0.70 12.93
N HIS A 323 16.71 -0.45 13.02
CA HIS A 323 18.15 -0.52 12.76
C HIS A 323 18.50 -0.19 11.30
N ALA A 324 17.66 -0.56 10.32
CA ALA A 324 17.87 -0.13 8.94
C ALA A 324 17.76 1.39 8.79
N ILE A 325 16.77 2.01 9.45
CA ILE A 325 16.61 3.47 9.50
C ILE A 325 17.83 4.12 10.17
N VAL A 326 18.28 3.59 11.30
CA VAL A 326 19.46 4.10 12.03
C VAL A 326 20.71 4.02 11.17
N ARG A 327 20.94 2.91 10.44
CA ARG A 327 22.08 2.79 9.53
C ARG A 327 22.03 3.83 8.40
N MET A 328 20.84 4.07 7.83
CA MET A 328 20.67 5.15 6.83
C MET A 328 20.96 6.53 7.42
N ARG A 329 20.51 6.80 8.65
CA ARG A 329 20.81 8.06 9.35
C ARG A 329 22.31 8.20 9.66
N ALA A 330 22.98 7.11 10.03
CA ALA A 330 24.41 7.12 10.34
C ALA A 330 25.25 7.50 9.11
N ARG A 331 24.96 6.90 7.95
CA ARG A 331 25.59 7.26 6.66
C ARG A 331 25.48 8.75 6.34
N ARG A 332 24.37 9.37 6.70
CA ARG A 332 24.09 10.79 6.46
C ARG A 332 24.78 11.73 7.45
N THR A 333 25.38 11.22 8.53
CA THR A 333 26.08 12.07 9.50
C THR A 333 27.44 12.55 8.99
N GLY A 334 28.01 11.90 7.97
CA GLY A 334 29.39 12.14 7.52
C GLY A 334 30.45 11.73 8.55
N ASN A 335 30.07 11.02 9.62
CA ASN A 335 31.00 10.59 10.64
C ASN A 335 31.75 9.32 10.19
N HIS A 336 32.94 9.51 9.63
CA HIS A 336 33.81 8.44 9.14
C HIS A 336 34.34 7.50 10.24
N ALA A 337 34.16 7.84 11.53
CA ALA A 337 34.43 6.89 12.61
C ALA A 337 33.29 5.88 12.80
N TRP A 338 32.06 6.23 12.39
CA TRP A 338 30.88 5.37 12.50
C TRP A 338 30.59 4.59 11.21
N VAL A 339 31.04 5.12 10.08
CA VAL A 339 30.77 4.58 8.75
C VAL A 339 32.08 4.39 8.01
N ASP A 340 32.36 3.16 7.58
CA ASP A 340 33.58 2.85 6.86
C ASP A 340 33.55 3.38 5.41
N LYS A 341 34.67 3.21 4.71
CA LYS A 341 34.85 3.63 3.31
C LYS A 341 33.88 2.96 2.32
N ASP A 342 33.31 1.82 2.69
CA ASP A 342 32.36 1.06 1.86
C ASP A 342 30.90 1.40 2.23
N GLY A 343 30.69 2.34 3.16
CA GLY A 343 29.37 2.75 3.63
C GLY A 343 28.73 1.79 4.64
N ARG A 344 29.49 0.86 5.23
CA ARG A 344 29.01 -0.01 6.31
C ARG A 344 29.08 0.73 7.64
N VAL A 345 28.09 0.50 8.50
CA VAL A 345 28.06 1.09 9.84
C VAL A 345 28.78 0.15 10.79
N VAL A 346 29.91 0.59 11.32
CA VAL A 346 30.83 -0.26 12.08
C VAL A 346 30.16 -0.80 13.34
N GLY A 347 30.18 -2.13 13.52
CA GLY A 347 29.67 -2.82 14.71
C GLY A 347 28.16 -3.04 14.79
N GLU A 348 27.37 -2.60 13.80
CA GLU A 348 25.93 -2.89 13.70
C GLU A 348 25.63 -4.27 13.11
N ASP A 349 26.50 -4.78 12.24
CA ASP A 349 26.42 -6.10 11.61
C ASP A 349 27.22 -7.17 12.39
N GLY A 350 27.78 -6.81 13.54
CA GLY A 350 28.62 -7.68 14.36
C GLY A 350 30.04 -7.87 13.82
N SER A 351 30.44 -7.16 12.77
CA SER A 351 31.77 -7.33 12.15
C SER A 351 32.92 -6.67 12.92
N GLY A 352 32.64 -5.96 14.02
CA GLY A 352 33.65 -5.23 14.80
C GLY A 352 33.08 -4.54 16.05
N GLU A 353 33.96 -3.90 16.82
CA GLU A 353 33.55 -3.14 18.01
C GLU A 353 32.80 -1.86 17.62
N MET A 354 31.72 -1.56 18.35
CA MET A 354 30.98 -0.31 18.16
C MET A 354 31.87 0.90 18.48
N PRO A 355 31.99 1.88 17.57
CA PRO A 355 32.77 3.09 17.81
C PRO A 355 32.26 3.90 19.01
N GLU A 356 33.16 4.68 19.62
CA GLU A 356 32.82 5.55 20.74
C GLU A 356 31.67 6.51 20.36
N GLY A 357 30.73 6.69 21.28
CA GLY A 357 29.58 7.58 21.11
C GLY A 357 28.46 7.04 20.21
N TYR A 358 28.72 6.05 19.34
CA TYR A 358 27.72 5.51 18.43
C TYR A 358 26.53 4.92 19.19
N LYS A 359 26.77 4.07 20.20
CA LYS A 359 25.70 3.45 20.99
C LYS A 359 24.76 4.49 21.62
N ARG A 360 25.32 5.57 22.17
CA ARG A 360 24.53 6.67 22.78
C ARG A 360 23.68 7.39 21.74
N TRP A 361 24.26 7.66 20.57
CA TRP A 361 23.53 8.26 19.44
C TRP A 361 22.44 7.33 18.92
N GLN A 362 22.75 6.06 18.70
CA GLN A 362 21.83 4.99 18.26
C GLN A 362 20.62 4.89 19.19
N THR A 363 20.84 4.80 20.51
CA THR A 363 19.77 4.79 21.53
C THR A 363 18.85 6.00 21.39
N LYS A 364 19.41 7.21 21.23
CA LYS A 364 18.60 8.42 21.01
C LYS A 364 17.78 8.34 19.71
N GLN A 365 18.36 7.82 18.64
CA GLN A 365 17.67 7.66 17.35
C GLN A 365 16.52 6.66 17.43
N VAL A 366 16.71 5.53 18.11
CA VAL A 366 15.63 4.54 18.33
C VAL A 366 14.49 5.16 19.13
N VAL A 367 14.78 5.81 20.26
CA VAL A 367 13.74 6.49 21.06
C VAL A 367 12.97 7.52 20.23
N GLU A 368 13.67 8.29 19.39
CA GLU A 368 13.04 9.24 18.47
C GLU A 368 12.14 8.54 17.44
N ILE A 369 12.55 7.39 16.89
CA ILE A 369 11.73 6.61 15.96
C ILE A 369 10.44 6.14 16.66
N LEU A 370 10.56 5.52 17.83
CA LEU A 370 9.43 5.05 18.65
C LEU A 370 8.47 6.19 18.99
N ASP A 371 9.00 7.37 19.31
CA ASP A 371 8.22 8.58 19.60
C ASP A 371 7.51 9.17 18.36
N SER A 372 8.17 9.09 17.20
CA SER A 372 7.78 9.86 16.02
C SER A 372 6.45 9.43 15.42
N GLY A 373 6.08 8.15 15.51
CA GLY A 373 4.81 7.67 14.96
C GLY A 373 3.70 7.47 15.97
N LYS A 374 3.76 8.16 17.12
CA LYS A 374 2.62 8.25 18.06
C LYS A 374 1.26 8.56 17.40
N ASN A 375 1.28 9.35 16.32
CA ASN A 375 0.08 9.73 15.56
C ASN A 375 0.09 9.11 14.16
N ASN A 376 0.71 7.94 14.01
CA ASN A 376 0.63 7.22 12.76
C ASN A 376 -0.81 6.82 12.50
N ASN A 377 -1.24 7.09 11.28
CA ASN A 377 -2.55 6.71 10.80
C ASN A 377 -2.69 5.18 10.77
N PRO A 378 -3.88 4.64 11.09
CA PRO A 378 -4.17 3.23 10.85
C PRO A 378 -4.21 2.92 9.35
N SER A 379 -3.88 1.66 9.01
CA SER A 379 -3.92 1.11 7.65
C SER A 379 -4.96 0.01 7.56
N ASN A 380 -6.24 0.39 7.42
CA ASN A 380 -7.36 -0.56 7.39
C ASN A 380 -7.45 -1.36 6.08
N HIS A 381 -6.90 -0.87 4.98
CA HIS A 381 -6.97 -1.54 3.68
C HIS A 381 -6.10 -2.81 3.63
N SER A 382 -4.92 -2.80 4.26
CA SER A 382 -4.12 -4.02 4.42
C SER A 382 -4.83 -5.05 5.27
N THR A 383 -5.58 -4.61 6.28
CA THR A 383 -6.33 -5.47 7.18
C THR A 383 -7.36 -6.33 6.46
N ILE A 384 -7.92 -5.85 5.34
CA ILE A 384 -8.82 -6.64 4.48
C ILE A 384 -8.15 -7.92 3.98
N MET A 385 -6.89 -7.83 3.56
CA MET A 385 -6.15 -8.94 2.96
C MET A 385 -5.44 -9.83 3.98
N THR A 386 -5.13 -9.29 5.16
CA THR A 386 -4.38 -10.00 6.21
C THR A 386 -5.27 -10.56 7.31
N ASN A 387 -6.58 -10.26 7.30
CA ASN A 387 -7.51 -10.83 8.26
C ASN A 387 -7.98 -12.23 7.80
N PRO A 388 -7.77 -13.29 8.61
CA PRO A 388 -8.16 -14.65 8.24
C PRO A 388 -9.66 -14.80 7.97
N MET A 389 -10.52 -14.09 8.72
CA MET A 389 -11.96 -14.11 8.53
C MET A 389 -12.36 -13.46 7.19
N HIS A 390 -11.69 -12.38 6.78
CA HIS A 390 -11.98 -11.74 5.49
C HIS A 390 -11.47 -12.60 4.34
N ALA A 391 -10.30 -13.21 4.51
CA ALA A 391 -9.72 -14.14 3.57
C ALA A 391 -10.66 -15.33 3.30
N GLU A 392 -11.16 -15.96 4.37
CA GLU A 392 -12.08 -17.10 4.32
C GLU A 392 -13.44 -16.71 3.73
N LYS A 393 -14.03 -15.61 4.19
CA LYS A 393 -15.43 -15.29 3.89
C LYS A 393 -15.65 -14.48 2.62
N ALA A 394 -14.67 -13.71 2.17
CA ALA A 394 -14.79 -12.85 0.99
C ALA A 394 -13.75 -13.16 -0.09
N LEU A 395 -12.46 -13.05 0.24
CA LEU A 395 -11.40 -13.07 -0.78
C LEU A 395 -11.30 -14.43 -1.49
N ALA A 396 -11.57 -15.52 -0.78
CA ALA A 396 -11.62 -16.86 -1.36
C ALA A 396 -12.62 -16.97 -2.53
N TYR A 397 -13.68 -16.15 -2.54
CA TYR A 397 -14.72 -16.14 -3.56
C TYR A 397 -14.50 -15.12 -4.68
N ASP A 398 -13.48 -14.27 -4.56
CA ASP A 398 -13.19 -13.19 -5.51
C ASP A 398 -12.00 -13.50 -6.43
N VAL A 399 -11.34 -14.65 -6.21
CA VAL A 399 -10.25 -15.14 -7.04
C VAL A 399 -10.77 -16.04 -8.17
N ALA A 400 -9.97 -16.17 -9.23
CA ALA A 400 -10.18 -17.21 -10.22
C ALA A 400 -9.56 -18.52 -9.73
N ILE A 401 -10.28 -19.63 -9.85
CA ILE A 401 -9.82 -20.98 -9.49
C ILE A 401 -9.61 -21.77 -10.77
N GLY A 402 -8.51 -22.52 -10.83
CA GLY A 402 -8.15 -23.38 -11.95
C GLY A 402 -7.06 -24.37 -11.58
N VAL A 403 -6.83 -25.33 -12.45
CA VAL A 403 -5.79 -26.36 -12.28
C VAL A 403 -4.46 -25.82 -12.81
N ASN A 404 -3.38 -26.07 -12.09
CA ASN A 404 -2.04 -25.78 -12.57
C ASN A 404 -1.42 -27.05 -13.15
N TYR A 405 -1.16 -27.05 -14.45
CA TYR A 405 -0.52 -28.17 -15.15
C TYR A 405 1.00 -28.08 -15.21
N LEU A 406 1.60 -27.02 -14.66
CA LEU A 406 3.06 -26.91 -14.60
C LEU A 406 3.62 -28.00 -13.69
N THR A 407 4.55 -28.78 -14.23
CA THR A 407 5.35 -29.76 -13.49
C THR A 407 6.22 -29.06 -12.43
N LEU A 408 6.77 -29.82 -11.49
CA LEU A 408 7.71 -29.26 -10.50
C LEU A 408 8.94 -28.63 -11.17
N GLU A 409 9.42 -29.23 -12.26
CA GLU A 409 10.55 -28.72 -13.03
C GLU A 409 10.20 -27.37 -13.67
N GLU A 410 9.05 -27.28 -14.34
CA GLU A 410 8.58 -26.03 -14.94
C GLU A 410 8.25 -24.97 -13.89
N MET A 411 7.70 -25.35 -12.74
CA MET A 411 7.48 -24.44 -11.61
C MET A 411 8.80 -23.91 -11.05
N ASN A 412 9.84 -24.74 -10.99
CA ASN A 412 11.17 -24.30 -10.55
C ASN A 412 11.83 -23.39 -11.60
N ALA A 413 11.71 -23.72 -12.89
CA ALA A 413 12.16 -22.86 -13.98
C ALA A 413 11.45 -21.49 -13.92
N LEU A 414 10.12 -21.48 -13.79
CA LEU A 414 9.33 -20.26 -13.63
C LEU A 414 9.75 -19.45 -12.40
N ARG A 415 10.09 -20.09 -11.28
CA ARG A 415 10.59 -19.39 -10.09
C ARG A 415 11.95 -18.74 -10.31
N ILE A 416 12.86 -19.42 -11.02
CA ILE A 416 14.15 -18.85 -11.41
C ILE A 416 13.94 -17.68 -12.38
N GLU A 417 13.06 -17.85 -13.37
CA GLU A 417 12.72 -16.79 -14.32
C GLU A 417 11.96 -15.61 -13.69
N ALA A 418 11.17 -15.84 -12.64
CA ALA A 418 10.46 -14.77 -11.93
C ALA A 418 11.37 -14.02 -10.95
N ASP A 419 12.43 -14.65 -10.45
CA ASP A 419 13.46 -13.99 -9.65
C ASP A 419 14.58 -13.54 -10.57
N TRP A 420 14.38 -12.37 -11.18
CA TRP A 420 15.25 -11.77 -12.19
C TRP A 420 16.71 -11.53 -11.72
N ARG A 421 17.00 -11.75 -10.43
CA ARG A 421 18.36 -11.74 -9.87
C ARG A 421 19.12 -13.04 -10.13
N PHE A 422 18.45 -14.15 -10.42
CA PHE A 422 19.08 -15.44 -10.77
C PHE A 422 19.47 -15.53 -12.25
N GLY A 423 20.02 -14.44 -12.78
CA GLY A 423 20.59 -14.41 -14.12
C GLY A 423 21.57 -15.55 -14.36
N GLU A 424 22.43 -15.87 -13.39
CA GLU A 424 23.38 -16.99 -13.46
C GLU A 424 22.71 -18.36 -13.62
N GLY A 425 21.51 -18.54 -13.06
CA GLY A 425 20.73 -19.78 -13.15
C GLY A 425 20.07 -20.00 -14.51
N LEU A 426 20.08 -19.00 -15.39
CA LEU A 426 19.54 -19.10 -16.74
C LEU A 426 20.60 -19.52 -17.75
N ASP A 427 20.23 -20.39 -18.69
CA ASP A 427 21.06 -20.75 -19.82
C ASP A 427 21.50 -19.53 -20.63
N LYS A 428 22.68 -19.59 -21.25
CA LYS A 428 23.24 -18.47 -22.03
C LYS A 428 22.32 -18.02 -23.17
N ASN A 429 21.59 -18.95 -23.77
CA ASN A 429 20.67 -18.69 -24.87
C ASN A 429 19.22 -18.49 -24.41
N HIS A 430 18.97 -18.43 -23.10
CA HIS A 430 17.63 -18.24 -22.58
C HIS A 430 17.12 -16.84 -22.96
N PRO A 431 15.89 -16.68 -23.47
CA PRO A 431 15.38 -15.38 -23.92
C PRO A 431 15.39 -14.32 -22.81
N ASN A 432 15.15 -14.73 -21.57
CA ASN A 432 15.15 -13.83 -20.41
C ASN A 432 16.56 -13.52 -19.84
N LYS A 433 17.63 -14.12 -20.37
CA LYS A 433 19.01 -13.88 -19.89
C LYS A 433 19.41 -12.41 -19.99
N ILE A 434 18.87 -11.71 -20.99
CA ILE A 434 19.10 -10.28 -21.23
C ILE A 434 18.73 -9.40 -20.03
N TYR A 435 17.79 -9.84 -19.19
CA TYR A 435 17.33 -9.07 -18.03
C TYR A 435 18.28 -9.15 -16.82
N ALA A 436 19.17 -10.14 -16.78
CA ALA A 436 20.17 -10.25 -15.72
C ALA A 436 21.11 -9.02 -15.70
N GLN A 437 21.44 -8.54 -16.89
CA GLN A 437 22.27 -7.36 -17.11
C GLN A 437 21.72 -6.14 -16.35
N TYR A 438 20.42 -5.85 -16.48
CA TYR A 438 19.78 -4.73 -15.79
C TYR A 438 19.99 -4.77 -14.26
N PHE A 439 20.00 -5.93 -13.64
CA PHE A 439 20.23 -6.04 -12.21
C PHE A 439 21.70 -5.86 -11.81
N GLU A 440 22.62 -6.32 -12.64
CA GLU A 440 24.05 -6.23 -12.39
C GLU A 440 24.57 -4.79 -12.61
N ASP A 441 24.13 -4.14 -13.68
CA ASP A 441 24.73 -2.88 -14.14
C ASP A 441 23.73 -1.72 -14.36
N GLY A 442 22.41 -1.95 -14.26
CA GLY A 442 21.39 -0.94 -14.54
C GLY A 442 21.22 -0.58 -16.02
N SER A 443 21.69 -1.44 -16.92
CA SER A 443 21.68 -1.28 -18.37
C SER A 443 20.94 -2.43 -19.07
N LEU A 444 20.55 -2.23 -20.32
CA LEU A 444 19.91 -3.29 -21.11
C LEU A 444 20.24 -3.19 -22.60
N GLY A 445 20.05 -4.30 -23.30
CA GLY A 445 20.25 -4.41 -24.74
C GLY A 445 21.71 -4.65 -25.12
N GLU A 446 21.93 -4.91 -26.42
CA GLU A 446 23.23 -5.34 -26.96
C GLU A 446 24.37 -4.35 -26.69
N ASN A 447 24.06 -3.06 -26.55
CA ASN A 447 25.04 -1.99 -26.34
C ASN A 447 25.25 -1.61 -24.87
N TYR A 448 24.64 -2.33 -23.92
CA TYR A 448 24.67 -1.94 -22.50
C TYR A 448 24.21 -0.50 -22.29
N ASP A 449 23.13 -0.13 -22.98
CA ASP A 449 22.56 1.21 -22.86
C ASP A 449 21.97 1.37 -21.46
N PRO A 450 22.27 2.45 -20.73
CA PRO A 450 21.56 2.77 -19.50
C PRO A 450 20.05 2.79 -19.74
N LEU A 451 19.24 2.33 -18.78
CA LEU A 451 17.79 2.15 -19.00
C LEU A 451 17.09 3.36 -19.65
N HIS A 452 17.40 4.58 -19.19
CA HIS A 452 16.78 5.81 -19.71
C HIS A 452 17.08 6.09 -21.20
N VAL A 453 18.09 5.43 -21.77
CA VAL A 453 18.45 5.43 -23.19
C VAL A 453 17.79 4.25 -23.89
N TRP A 454 17.90 3.04 -23.32
CA TRP A 454 17.33 1.82 -23.90
C TRP A 454 15.83 1.95 -24.17
N VAL A 455 15.07 2.50 -23.20
CA VAL A 455 13.61 2.66 -23.32
C VAL A 455 13.16 3.55 -24.49
N LYS A 456 14.06 4.34 -25.07
CA LYS A 456 13.78 5.24 -26.21
C LYS A 456 14.07 4.58 -27.56
N LYS A 457 14.84 3.50 -27.56
CA LYS A 457 15.35 2.86 -28.78
C LYS A 457 14.67 1.52 -29.07
N ASP A 458 14.45 0.73 -28.02
CA ASP A 458 13.95 -0.63 -28.16
C ASP A 458 12.44 -0.67 -28.39
N LYS A 459 11.98 -1.61 -29.22
CA LYS A 459 10.56 -1.83 -29.48
C LYS A 459 9.86 -2.48 -28.28
N GLU A 460 10.56 -3.35 -27.55
CA GLU A 460 10.01 -4.03 -26.37
C GLU A 460 9.75 -3.05 -25.22
N ALA A 461 10.53 -1.97 -25.16
CA ALA A 461 10.39 -0.93 -24.16
C ALA A 461 9.30 0.11 -24.45
N GLN A 462 8.66 0.03 -25.63
CA GLN A 462 7.66 1.02 -26.03
C GLN A 462 6.43 0.91 -25.14
N MET A 463 5.92 2.08 -24.75
CA MET A 463 4.67 2.18 -24.01
C MET A 463 3.55 1.49 -24.81
N PRO A 464 2.80 0.54 -24.22
CA PRO A 464 1.73 -0.14 -24.93
C PRO A 464 0.68 0.85 -25.44
N PRO A 465 0.09 0.64 -26.62
CA PRO A 465 -0.80 1.61 -27.28
C PRO A 465 -2.07 1.98 -26.50
N GLY A 466 -2.43 1.21 -25.45
CA GLY A 466 -3.55 1.49 -24.55
C GLY A 466 -3.18 2.31 -23.30
N ILE A 467 -1.89 2.53 -23.03
CA ILE A 467 -1.42 3.37 -21.94
C ILE A 467 -1.21 4.77 -22.48
N VAL A 468 -1.83 5.76 -21.83
CA VAL A 468 -1.71 7.16 -22.25
C VAL A 468 -0.95 7.94 -21.19
N ASP A 469 0.20 8.47 -21.58
CA ASP A 469 1.02 9.35 -20.74
C ASP A 469 0.83 10.80 -21.17
N GLU A 470 -0.18 11.44 -20.59
CA GLU A 470 -0.48 12.85 -20.80
C GLU A 470 -0.55 13.54 -19.44
N ARG A 471 0.34 14.51 -19.20
CA ARG A 471 0.46 15.19 -17.90
C ARG A 471 -0.34 16.49 -17.84
N GLU A 472 -0.81 16.86 -16.65
CA GLU A 472 -1.61 18.07 -16.39
C GLU A 472 -0.89 19.34 -16.87
N GLY A 473 0.44 19.41 -16.70
CA GLY A 473 1.21 20.60 -17.03
C GLY A 473 0.90 21.78 -16.11
N GLY A 474 1.73 22.82 -16.17
CA GLY A 474 1.53 24.02 -15.36
C GLY A 474 2.81 24.82 -15.14
N VAL A 475 2.73 26.14 -15.31
CA VAL A 475 3.91 27.04 -15.17
C VAL A 475 4.54 26.96 -13.77
N HIS A 476 3.72 26.74 -12.75
CA HIS A 476 4.16 26.62 -11.35
C HIS A 476 4.95 25.33 -11.06
N LEU A 477 4.86 24.29 -11.91
CA LEU A 477 5.62 23.05 -11.76
C LEU A 477 7.08 23.18 -12.24
N VAL A 478 7.40 24.24 -12.99
CA VAL A 478 8.76 24.55 -13.47
C VAL A 478 9.56 25.34 -12.41
N LEU A 479 8.86 26.05 -11.51
CA LEU A 479 9.44 26.80 -10.40
C LEU A 479 9.95 25.85 -9.31
N GLY A 480 11.17 25.35 -9.51
CA GLY A 480 11.85 24.42 -8.60
C GLY A 480 12.81 23.47 -9.32
N ALA A 481 12.73 23.38 -10.64
CA ALA A 481 13.64 22.58 -11.47
C ALA A 481 14.99 23.27 -11.76
N VAL A 482 15.19 24.49 -11.24
CA VAL A 482 16.47 25.21 -11.28
C VAL A 482 17.01 25.30 -9.86
N ALA A 483 17.72 24.25 -9.42
CA ALA A 483 18.69 24.30 -8.33
C ALA A 483 19.72 23.19 -8.53
#